data_AF-A0A4P6UAW9-F1
#
_entry.id   AF-A0A4P6UAW9-F1
#
_cell.length_a   1.000
_cell.length_b   1.000
_cell.length_c   1.000
_cell.angle_alpha   90.00
_cell.angle_beta   90.00
_cell.angle_gamma   90.00
#
_symmetry.space_group_name_H-M   'P 1'
#
loop_
_entity.id
_entity.type
_entity.pdbx_description
1 polymer ?
#
loop_
_entity_poly.entity_id
_entity_poly.type
_entity_poly.pdbx_seq_one_letter_code
_entity_poly.pdbx_strand_id
1 'polypeptide(L)'
;MPAVVTPSVHDLLREFVANCPRRRYLHEIEGIELSNQAAFMREVVVTVQACLEPHIAELRRRERGRHALDPNWTDGPGMHLIASIAQFEEILATLLDATRLVETARMSTAWTLLGSAVERLEVLTALESPDGPQVASQLVDTAARARAELSAVAATGGVDLQLPATLPSSIPTAAEQNSPIWPMPNEEVATLLDAVGRGADTSRDGGPLSIRCLLGSPDETDYDQLAAVGGYLHHLVLRIVQAATDALCAVAARSTRNTAWDEWAADVRAGVEFAWDCV
;
A
#
# COMPACT_ATOMS: atom_id res chain seq x y z
N MET A 1 27.30 -2.64 19.09
CA MET A 1 25.87 -3.01 19.06
C MET A 1 25.78 -4.39 18.43
N PRO A 2 25.06 -5.36 19.02
CA PRO A 2 24.81 -6.62 18.34
C PRO A 2 23.99 -6.32 17.08
N ALA A 3 24.44 -6.82 15.92
CA ALA A 3 23.67 -6.76 14.69
C ALA A 3 22.40 -7.56 14.93
N VAL A 4 21.25 -6.88 15.02
CA VAL A 4 19.96 -7.57 14.99
C VAL A 4 19.86 -8.18 13.59
N VAL A 5 19.95 -9.50 13.52
CA VAL A 5 19.76 -10.23 12.26
C VAL A 5 18.30 -10.06 11.89
N THR A 6 18.03 -9.35 10.80
CA THR A 6 16.70 -9.26 10.22
C THR A 6 16.30 -10.66 9.77
N PRO A 7 15.18 -11.21 10.26
CA PRO A 7 14.67 -12.47 9.75
C PRO A 7 14.24 -12.29 8.28
N SER A 8 14.47 -13.31 7.44
CA SER A 8 14.07 -13.31 6.04
C SER A 8 12.55 -13.50 5.92
N VAL A 9 11.90 -12.65 5.13
CA VAL A 9 10.48 -12.74 4.78
C VAL A 9 10.20 -14.06 4.09
N HIS A 10 11.03 -14.44 3.11
CA HIS A 10 10.87 -15.70 2.40
C HIS A 10 10.93 -16.90 3.36
N ASP A 11 11.92 -16.95 4.26
CA ASP A 11 12.05 -18.07 5.19
C ASP A 11 10.89 -18.16 6.18
N LEU A 12 10.41 -17.01 6.70
CA LEU A 12 9.26 -16.97 7.59
C LEU A 12 7.97 -17.42 6.90
N LEU A 13 7.74 -17.00 5.66
CA LEU A 13 6.57 -17.43 4.88
C LEU A 13 6.64 -18.92 4.55
N ARG A 14 7.82 -19.42 4.18
CA ARG A 14 8.04 -20.85 3.94
C ARG A 14 7.77 -21.68 5.18
N GLU A 15 8.24 -21.23 6.34
CA GLU A 15 7.96 -21.88 7.62
C GLU A 15 6.46 -21.83 7.97
N PHE A 16 5.81 -20.69 7.75
CA PHE A 16 4.37 -20.55 7.96
C PHE A 16 3.57 -21.53 7.10
N VAL A 17 3.82 -21.59 5.79
CA VAL A 17 3.12 -22.48 4.86
C VAL A 17 3.34 -23.95 5.24
N ALA A 18 4.58 -24.33 5.57
CA ALA A 18 4.89 -25.70 5.98
C ALA A 18 4.15 -26.16 7.25
N ASN A 19 3.84 -25.23 8.16
CA ASN A 19 3.16 -25.49 9.43
C ASN A 19 1.67 -25.11 9.42
N CYS A 20 1.13 -24.66 8.28
CA CYS A 20 -0.22 -24.13 8.24
C CYS A 20 -1.27 -25.25 8.38
N PRO A 21 -2.19 -25.17 9.36
CA PRO A 21 -3.25 -26.16 9.52
C PRO A 21 -4.35 -26.06 8.45
N ARG A 22 -4.37 -24.98 7.64
CA ARG A 22 -5.31 -24.78 6.53
C ARG A 22 -4.84 -25.63 5.35
N ARG A 23 -5.36 -26.85 5.25
CA ARG A 23 -4.82 -27.94 4.40
C ARG A 23 -5.09 -27.83 2.89
N ARG A 24 -5.80 -26.81 2.40
CA ARG A 24 -6.03 -26.58 0.96
C ARG A 24 -6.15 -25.09 0.68
N TYR A 25 -5.16 -24.56 -0.04
CA TYR A 25 -5.23 -23.25 -0.69
C TYR A 25 -5.81 -23.33 -2.11
N LEU A 26 -6.01 -24.55 -2.61
CA LEU A 26 -6.39 -24.84 -3.99
C LEU A 26 -7.61 -25.77 -4.04
N HIS A 27 -8.67 -25.26 -4.67
CA HIS A 27 -9.90 -25.93 -5.13
C HIS A 27 -10.85 -26.52 -4.07
N GLU A 28 -11.72 -25.70 -3.46
CA GLU A 28 -12.99 -26.21 -2.90
C GLU A 28 -14.18 -25.23 -3.01
N ILE A 29 -15.37 -25.79 -3.23
CA ILE A 29 -16.62 -25.15 -3.69
C ILE A 29 -17.35 -24.33 -2.57
N GLU A 30 -16.91 -24.41 -1.31
CA GLU A 30 -17.64 -23.86 -0.15
C GLU A 30 -17.16 -22.49 0.38
N GLY A 31 -16.39 -21.72 -0.39
CA GLY A 31 -15.96 -20.35 0.02
C GLY A 31 -14.86 -20.31 1.10
N ILE A 32 -14.39 -21.48 1.58
CA ILE A 32 -13.23 -21.64 2.47
C ILE A 32 -11.93 -21.16 1.78
N GLU A 33 -11.86 -21.31 0.45
CA GLU A 33 -10.71 -20.91 -0.36
C GLU A 33 -10.39 -19.42 -0.26
N LEU A 34 -11.40 -18.55 -0.43
CA LEU A 34 -11.22 -17.09 -0.31
C LEU A 34 -10.80 -16.68 1.11
N SER A 35 -11.34 -17.35 2.14
CA SER A 35 -10.94 -17.10 3.53
C SER A 35 -9.50 -17.57 3.81
N ASN A 36 -9.04 -18.65 3.17
CA ASN A 36 -7.67 -19.13 3.27
C ASN A 36 -6.69 -18.22 2.52
N GLN A 37 -7.03 -17.81 1.30
CA GLN A 37 -6.25 -16.85 0.53
C GLN A 37 -6.17 -15.51 1.27
N ALA A 38 -7.26 -15.02 1.86
CA ALA A 38 -7.27 -13.79 2.64
C ALA A 38 -6.42 -13.86 3.90
N ALA A 39 -6.48 -14.98 4.64
CA ALA A 39 -5.61 -15.17 5.79
C ALA A 39 -4.13 -15.29 5.40
N PHE A 40 -3.83 -15.86 4.24
CA PHE A 40 -2.46 -15.94 3.73
C PHE A 40 -1.95 -14.58 3.25
N MET A 41 -2.77 -13.81 2.51
CA MET A 41 -2.47 -12.42 2.17
C MET A 41 -2.16 -11.58 3.41
N ARG A 42 -3.00 -11.70 4.45
CA ARG A 42 -2.78 -11.04 5.75
C ARG A 42 -1.43 -11.44 6.33
N GLU A 43 -1.08 -12.71 6.28
CA GLU A 43 0.19 -13.20 6.81
C GLU A 43 1.40 -12.65 6.03
N VAL A 44 1.31 -12.56 4.70
CA VAL A 44 2.34 -11.92 3.87
C VAL A 44 2.53 -10.46 4.27
N VAL A 45 1.45 -9.69 4.36
CA VAL A 45 1.52 -8.27 4.74
C VAL A 45 2.09 -8.09 6.15
N VAL A 46 1.64 -8.89 7.12
CA VAL A 46 2.16 -8.86 8.50
C VAL A 46 3.65 -9.22 8.54
N THR A 47 4.07 -10.23 7.79
CA THR A 47 5.47 -10.69 7.77
C THR A 47 6.38 -9.61 7.19
N VAL A 48 6.00 -9.01 6.06
CA VAL A 48 6.74 -7.90 5.44
C VAL A 48 6.83 -6.71 6.40
N GLN A 49 5.70 -6.33 7.01
CA GLN A 49 5.66 -5.25 7.99
C GLN A 49 6.60 -5.54 9.18
N ALA A 50 6.52 -6.74 9.76
CA ALA A 50 7.33 -7.12 10.92
C ALA A 50 8.84 -7.16 10.61
N CYS A 51 9.22 -7.58 9.41
CA CYS A 51 10.64 -7.64 9.01
C CYS A 51 11.21 -6.24 8.74
N LEU A 52 10.43 -5.34 8.14
CA LEU A 52 10.89 -3.99 7.80
C LEU A 52 10.76 -2.98 8.95
N GLU A 53 9.81 -3.19 9.88
CA GLU A 53 9.52 -2.26 10.99
C GLU A 53 10.78 -1.85 11.78
N PRO A 54 11.69 -2.75 12.20
CA PRO A 54 12.88 -2.33 12.93
C PRO A 54 13.77 -1.35 12.16
N HIS A 55 13.87 -1.52 10.84
CA HIS A 55 14.67 -0.67 9.97
C HIS A 55 14.00 0.68 9.72
N ILE A 56 12.68 0.65 9.51
CA ILE A 56 11.86 1.85 9.35
C ILE A 56 11.85 2.67 10.64
N ALA A 57 11.67 2.03 11.79
CA ALA A 57 11.71 2.67 13.10
C ALA A 57 13.07 3.32 13.39
N GLU A 58 14.17 2.61 13.06
CA GLU A 58 15.51 3.15 13.18
C GLU A 58 15.71 4.38 12.28
N LEU A 59 15.25 4.29 11.03
CA LEU A 59 15.36 5.38 10.08
C LEU A 59 14.57 6.61 10.52
N ARG A 60 13.32 6.42 10.98
CA ARG A 60 12.49 7.46 11.59
C ARG A 60 13.16 8.11 12.79
N ARG A 61 13.74 7.31 13.68
CA ARG A 61 14.45 7.81 14.86
C ARG A 61 15.61 8.71 14.47
N ARG A 62 16.39 8.33 13.45
CA ARG A 62 17.48 9.16 12.91
C ARG A 62 16.97 10.47 12.32
N GLU A 63 15.91 10.41 11.51
CA GLU A 63 15.34 11.63 10.89
C GLU A 63 14.71 12.58 11.91
N ARG A 64 14.06 12.06 12.96
CA ARG A 64 13.60 12.90 14.09
C ARG A 64 14.76 13.54 14.85
N GLY A 65 15.85 12.81 15.05
CA GLY A 65 17.08 13.35 15.65
C GLY A 65 17.70 14.45 14.81
N ARG A 66 17.71 14.29 13.48
CA ARG A 66 18.15 15.33 12.53
C ARG A 66 17.25 16.56 12.57
N HIS A 67 15.93 16.37 12.55
CA HIS A 67 14.96 17.48 12.65
C HIS A 67 15.16 18.32 13.91
N ALA A 68 15.50 17.69 15.04
CA ALA A 68 15.76 18.42 16.28
C ALA A 68 16.97 19.37 16.19
N LEU A 69 17.93 19.08 15.30
CA LEU A 69 19.12 19.89 15.06
C LEU A 69 18.98 20.82 13.85
N ASP A 70 18.14 20.43 12.89
CA ASP A 70 17.81 21.15 11.66
C ASP A 70 16.29 21.07 11.40
N PRO A 71 15.51 22.01 11.97
CA PRO A 71 14.05 21.99 11.85
C PRO A 71 13.52 22.17 10.41
N ASN A 72 14.37 22.64 9.50
CA ASN A 72 14.01 22.85 8.10
C ASN A 72 14.46 21.70 7.19
N TRP A 73 15.10 20.65 7.75
CA TRP A 73 15.68 19.54 7.00
C TRP A 73 16.51 19.98 5.78
N THR A 74 17.32 21.03 5.96
CA THR A 74 18.28 21.52 4.96
C THR A 74 19.35 20.48 4.59
N ASP A 75 19.78 19.64 5.52
CA ASP A 75 20.94 18.74 5.35
C ASP A 75 20.59 17.24 5.24
N GLY A 76 19.29 16.87 5.22
CA GLY A 76 18.84 15.47 5.31
C GLY A 76 17.82 15.07 4.24
N PRO A 77 17.52 13.76 4.10
CA PRO A 77 16.47 13.29 3.21
C PRO A 77 15.07 13.76 3.68
N GLY A 78 14.93 14.07 4.98
CA GLY A 78 13.90 14.96 5.49
C GLY A 78 12.47 14.53 5.18
N MET A 79 11.64 15.49 4.77
CA MET A 79 10.21 15.27 4.51
C MET A 79 9.95 14.24 3.41
N HIS A 80 10.84 14.13 2.43
CA HIS A 80 10.71 13.18 1.32
C HIS A 80 10.72 11.73 1.81
N LEU A 81 11.69 11.38 2.65
CA LEU A 81 11.80 10.05 3.22
C LEU A 81 10.67 9.76 4.22
N ILE A 82 10.29 10.74 5.05
CA ILE A 82 9.19 10.58 6.01
C ILE A 82 7.86 10.36 5.28
N ALA A 83 7.59 11.11 4.20
CA ALA A 83 6.41 10.92 3.37
C ALA A 83 6.38 9.52 2.73
N SER A 84 7.52 9.04 2.22
CA SER A 84 7.63 7.73 1.59
C SER A 84 7.32 6.60 2.59
N ILE A 85 7.87 6.69 3.80
CA ILE A 85 7.57 5.74 4.88
C ILE A 85 6.09 5.80 5.26
N ALA A 86 5.50 6.99 5.37
CA ALA A 86 4.10 7.15 5.73
C ALA A 86 3.17 6.52 4.67
N GLN A 87 3.44 6.73 3.38
CA GLN A 87 2.66 6.11 2.30
C GLN A 87 2.77 4.58 2.33
N PHE A 88 3.99 4.05 2.50
CA PHE A 88 4.20 2.61 2.57
C PHE A 88 3.41 1.95 3.72
N GLU A 89 3.49 2.51 4.93
CA GLU A 89 2.78 1.95 6.09
C GLU A 89 1.26 2.04 5.93
N GLU A 90 0.76 3.15 5.38
CA GLU A 90 -0.67 3.33 5.13
C GLU A 90 -1.17 2.36 4.05
N ILE A 91 -0.35 2.06 3.03
CA ILE A 91 -0.64 1.01 2.05
C ILE A 91 -0.77 -0.34 2.77
N LEU A 92 0.24 -0.76 3.55
CA LEU A 92 0.19 -2.04 4.24
C LEU A 92 -1.00 -2.14 5.22
N ALA A 93 -1.29 -1.08 5.97
CA ALA A 93 -2.45 -1.02 6.86
C ALA A 93 -3.76 -1.16 6.08
N THR A 94 -3.89 -0.46 4.95
CA THR A 94 -5.06 -0.56 4.06
C THR A 94 -5.23 -1.97 3.50
N LEU A 95 -4.12 -2.64 3.14
CA LEU A 95 -4.15 -4.03 2.69
C LEU A 95 -4.59 -4.99 3.80
N LEU A 96 -4.13 -4.79 5.04
CA LEU A 96 -4.61 -5.58 6.19
C LEU A 96 -6.12 -5.42 6.40
N ASP A 97 -6.63 -4.19 6.34
CA ASP A 97 -8.07 -3.94 6.42
C ASP A 97 -8.83 -4.59 5.25
N ALA A 98 -8.29 -4.52 4.03
CA ALA A 98 -8.86 -5.18 2.86
C ALA A 98 -8.92 -6.70 3.06
N THR A 99 -7.85 -7.35 3.53
CA THR A 99 -7.84 -8.80 3.76
C THR A 99 -8.90 -9.24 4.76
N ARG A 100 -9.11 -8.48 5.85
CA ARG A 100 -10.20 -8.73 6.81
C ARG A 100 -11.58 -8.62 6.18
N LEU A 101 -11.78 -7.67 5.25
CA LEU A 101 -13.04 -7.54 4.51
C LEU A 101 -13.26 -8.74 3.58
N VAL A 102 -12.20 -9.26 2.95
CA VAL A 102 -12.28 -10.48 2.12
C VAL A 102 -12.62 -11.69 2.98
N GLU A 103 -12.00 -11.85 4.16
CA GLU A 103 -12.32 -12.93 5.11
C GLU A 103 -13.81 -12.91 5.52
N THR A 104 -14.44 -11.72 5.53
CA THR A 104 -15.85 -11.52 5.89
C THR A 104 -16.78 -11.36 4.68
N ALA A 105 -16.30 -11.69 3.47
CA ALA A 105 -17.02 -11.61 2.20
C ALA A 105 -17.56 -10.20 1.83
N ARG A 106 -16.91 -9.14 2.31
CA ARG A 106 -17.25 -7.74 2.05
C ARG A 106 -16.47 -7.21 0.84
N MET A 107 -16.66 -7.84 -0.32
CA MET A 107 -15.83 -7.64 -1.51
C MET A 107 -15.86 -6.21 -2.07
N SER A 108 -17.02 -5.55 -2.11
CA SER A 108 -17.10 -4.17 -2.62
C SER A 108 -16.30 -3.18 -1.78
N THR A 109 -16.31 -3.36 -0.47
CA THR A 109 -15.50 -2.57 0.44
C THR A 109 -14.01 -2.94 0.33
N ALA A 110 -13.69 -4.23 0.16
CA ALA A 110 -12.31 -4.67 -0.07
C ALA A 110 -11.72 -4.06 -1.35
N TRP A 111 -12.46 -4.06 -2.47
CA TRP A 111 -12.04 -3.42 -3.71
C TRP A 111 -11.88 -1.90 -3.58
N THR A 112 -12.75 -1.24 -2.80
CA THR A 112 -12.59 0.19 -2.50
C THR A 112 -11.27 0.45 -1.76
N LEU A 113 -10.93 -0.38 -0.78
CA LEU A 113 -9.66 -0.25 -0.06
C LEU A 113 -8.46 -0.55 -0.95
N LEU A 114 -8.55 -1.54 -1.85
CA LEU A 114 -7.49 -1.80 -2.83
C LEU A 114 -7.29 -0.60 -3.76
N GLY A 115 -8.36 0.02 -4.26
CA GLY A 115 -8.27 1.26 -5.05
C GLY A 115 -7.50 2.34 -4.28
N SER A 116 -7.86 2.54 -3.01
CA SER A 116 -7.18 3.50 -2.14
C SER A 116 -5.72 3.15 -1.85
N ALA A 117 -5.37 1.85 -1.80
CA ALA A 117 -3.99 1.40 -1.66
C ALA A 117 -3.17 1.68 -2.92
N VAL A 118 -3.73 1.46 -4.11
CA VAL A 118 -2.99 1.73 -5.36
C VAL A 118 -2.88 3.23 -5.66
N GLU A 119 -3.88 4.05 -5.32
CA GLU A 119 -3.75 5.52 -5.35
C GLU A 119 -2.57 6.01 -4.48
N ARG A 120 -2.37 5.40 -3.30
CA ARG A 120 -1.19 5.69 -2.47
C ARG A 120 0.10 5.16 -3.06
N LEU A 121 0.06 4.02 -3.74
CA LEU A 121 1.21 3.47 -4.46
C LEU A 121 1.66 4.40 -5.59
N GLU A 122 0.72 5.05 -6.28
CA GLU A 122 1.03 6.11 -7.26
C GLU A 122 1.81 7.24 -6.59
N VAL A 123 1.35 7.73 -5.44
CA VAL A 123 2.05 8.77 -4.67
C VAL A 123 3.42 8.30 -4.21
N LEU A 124 3.56 7.06 -3.73
CA LEU A 124 4.84 6.49 -3.31
C LEU A 124 5.82 6.37 -4.48
N THR A 125 5.34 5.99 -5.66
CA THR A 125 6.16 5.92 -6.88
C THR A 125 6.54 7.32 -7.37
N ALA A 126 5.65 8.29 -7.25
CA ALA A 126 5.97 9.70 -7.51
C ALA A 126 7.05 10.22 -6.55
N LEU A 127 7.00 9.83 -5.28
CA LEU A 127 8.08 10.10 -4.32
C LEU A 127 9.38 9.40 -4.73
N GLU A 128 9.35 8.23 -5.33
CA GLU A 128 10.56 7.58 -5.83
C GLU A 128 11.28 8.41 -6.93
N SER A 129 10.52 9.15 -7.74
CA SER A 129 11.03 9.89 -8.90
C SER A 129 12.04 11.01 -8.56
N PRO A 130 12.74 11.58 -9.56
CA PRO A 130 13.58 12.77 -9.37
C PRO A 130 12.85 13.97 -8.76
N ASP A 131 11.53 14.07 -8.97
CA ASP A 131 10.69 15.15 -8.44
C ASP A 131 10.17 14.86 -7.02
N GLY A 132 10.59 13.75 -6.40
CA GLY A 132 10.15 13.31 -5.08
C GLY A 132 10.18 14.38 -3.98
N PRO A 133 11.21 15.23 -3.86
CA PRO A 133 11.20 16.34 -2.89
C PRO A 133 10.07 17.36 -3.12
N GLN A 134 9.73 17.65 -4.37
CA GLN A 134 8.61 18.53 -4.70
C GLN A 134 7.27 17.86 -4.37
N VAL A 135 7.13 16.57 -4.70
CA VAL A 135 5.94 15.76 -4.34
C VAL A 135 5.75 15.76 -2.82
N ALA A 136 6.82 15.58 -2.06
CA ALA A 136 6.78 15.61 -0.59
C ALA A 136 6.33 16.97 -0.05
N SER A 137 6.82 18.08 -0.63
CA SER A 137 6.34 19.42 -0.27
C SER A 137 4.84 19.59 -0.55
N GLN A 138 4.38 19.15 -1.72
CA GLN A 138 2.96 19.22 -2.08
C GLN A 138 2.07 18.38 -1.16
N LEU A 139 2.56 17.22 -0.71
CA LEU A 139 1.87 16.37 0.27
C LEU A 139 1.75 17.06 1.63
N VAL A 140 2.82 17.71 2.10
CA VAL A 140 2.80 18.47 3.37
C VAL A 140 1.81 19.63 3.27
N ASP A 141 1.82 20.39 2.18
CA ASP A 141 0.87 21.49 1.95
C ASP A 141 -0.58 20.99 1.91
N THR A 142 -0.81 19.86 1.26
CA THR A 142 -2.14 19.26 1.16
C THR A 142 -2.62 18.70 2.50
N ALA A 143 -1.74 18.05 3.27
CA ALA A 143 -2.05 17.57 4.61
C ALA A 143 -2.34 18.73 5.59
N ALA A 144 -1.58 19.82 5.51
CA ALA A 144 -1.81 21.01 6.32
C ALA A 144 -3.16 21.67 6.02
N ARG A 145 -3.54 21.76 4.74
CA ARG A 145 -4.87 22.23 4.31
C ARG A 145 -5.99 21.33 4.80
N ALA A 146 -5.88 20.02 4.56
CA ALA A 146 -6.88 19.04 5.00
C ALA A 146 -7.07 19.09 6.53
N ARG A 147 -5.99 19.22 7.30
CA ARG A 147 -6.06 19.41 8.75
C ARG A 147 -6.80 20.70 9.11
N ALA A 148 -6.46 21.83 8.48
CA ALA A 148 -7.10 23.11 8.77
C ALA A 148 -8.61 23.07 8.50
N GLU A 149 -9.03 22.45 7.40
CA GLU A 149 -10.43 22.23 7.06
C GLU A 149 -11.13 21.33 8.10
N LEU A 150 -10.53 20.19 8.45
CA LEU A 150 -11.07 19.28 9.45
C LEU A 150 -11.19 19.94 10.83
N SER A 151 -10.17 20.69 11.26
CA SER A 151 -10.20 21.46 12.50
C SER A 151 -11.28 22.55 12.48
N ALA A 152 -11.47 23.24 11.35
CA ALA A 152 -12.53 24.23 11.21
C ALA A 152 -13.93 23.60 11.31
N VAL A 153 -14.16 22.46 10.64
CA VAL A 153 -15.41 21.71 10.74
C VAL A 153 -15.64 21.23 12.18
N ALA A 154 -14.63 20.65 12.82
CA ALA A 154 -14.76 20.17 14.19
C ALA A 154 -15.02 21.29 15.21
N ALA A 155 -14.41 22.46 15.03
CA ALA A 155 -14.66 23.64 15.86
C ALA A 155 -16.12 24.12 15.78
N THR A 156 -16.78 23.98 14.63
CA THR A 156 -18.22 24.29 14.52
C THR A 156 -19.11 23.29 15.28
N GLY A 157 -18.64 22.05 15.45
CA GLY A 157 -19.28 21.03 16.26
C GLY A 157 -18.86 21.00 17.74
N GLY A 158 -17.95 21.88 18.16
CA GLY A 158 -17.38 21.87 19.52
C GLY A 158 -16.53 20.64 19.84
N VAL A 159 -16.01 19.93 18.84
CA VAL A 159 -15.21 18.71 18.97
C VAL A 159 -13.74 19.05 18.75
N ASP A 160 -12.86 18.63 19.67
CA ASP A 160 -11.41 18.64 19.45
C ASP A 160 -10.99 17.29 18.86
N LEU A 161 -10.53 17.31 17.61
CA LEU A 161 -10.07 16.12 16.89
C LEU A 161 -8.66 15.67 17.31
N GLN A 162 -7.97 16.42 18.17
CA GLN A 162 -6.60 16.12 18.64
C GLN A 162 -5.64 15.77 17.49
N LEU A 163 -5.80 16.43 16.33
CA LEU A 163 -5.02 16.10 15.14
C LEU A 163 -3.52 16.34 15.40
N PRO A 164 -2.59 15.55 14.84
CA PRO A 164 -1.13 15.69 15.02
C PRO A 164 -0.55 16.96 14.38
N ALA A 165 0.29 17.73 15.09
CA ALA A 165 0.81 19.03 14.62
C ALA A 165 1.35 19.01 13.16
N THR A 166 1.09 20.08 12.40
CA THR A 166 1.59 20.20 11.02
C THR A 166 3.09 20.41 10.99
N LEU A 167 3.75 19.82 9.99
CA LEU A 167 5.12 20.21 9.65
C LEU A 167 5.11 21.63 9.07
N PRO A 168 6.15 22.43 9.32
CA PRO A 168 6.23 23.79 8.80
C PRO A 168 6.33 23.75 7.27
N SER A 169 5.34 24.35 6.60
CA SER A 169 5.41 24.67 5.17
C SER A 169 5.85 26.12 5.00
N SER A 170 6.78 26.36 4.07
CA SER A 170 7.31 27.69 3.78
C SER A 170 6.51 28.46 2.71
N ILE A 171 5.35 28.00 2.27
CA ILE A 171 4.58 28.64 1.19
C ILE A 171 3.17 29.03 1.67
N PRO A 172 2.81 30.34 1.68
CA PRO A 172 1.47 30.78 2.01
C PRO A 172 0.42 30.36 0.96
N THR A 173 -0.75 30.02 1.49
CA THR A 173 -1.99 29.50 0.90
C THR A 173 -2.66 30.26 -0.25
N ALA A 174 -3.48 29.48 -0.98
CA ALA A 174 -4.83 29.77 -1.53
C ALA A 174 -4.94 29.78 -3.07
N ALA A 175 -5.44 28.67 -3.63
CA ALA A 175 -6.28 28.63 -4.83
C ALA A 175 -6.87 27.22 -5.02
N GLU A 176 -8.02 27.21 -5.68
CA GLU A 176 -8.95 26.14 -6.04
C GLU A 176 -8.40 24.71 -6.21
N GLN A 177 -9.26 23.76 -5.78
CA GLN A 177 -9.42 22.33 -6.11
C GLN A 177 -8.66 21.77 -7.33
N ASN A 178 -7.34 21.84 -7.36
CA ASN A 178 -6.56 20.96 -8.20
C ASN A 178 -6.06 19.83 -7.32
N SER A 179 -6.61 18.63 -7.55
CA SER A 179 -5.93 17.41 -7.14
C SER A 179 -4.46 17.54 -7.55
N PRO A 180 -3.52 17.29 -6.63
CA PRO A 180 -2.11 17.37 -6.98
C PRO A 180 -1.83 16.50 -8.21
N ILE A 181 -1.21 17.10 -9.22
CA ILE A 181 -0.85 16.39 -10.45
C ILE A 181 0.47 15.71 -10.17
N TRP A 182 0.43 14.41 -9.95
CA TRP A 182 1.61 13.58 -9.76
C TRP A 182 2.26 13.26 -11.11
N PRO A 183 3.58 13.09 -11.16
CA PRO A 183 4.24 12.44 -12.29
C PRO A 183 3.57 11.11 -12.59
N MET A 184 3.53 10.73 -13.87
CA MET A 184 2.94 9.44 -14.23
C MET A 184 3.71 8.30 -13.56
N PRO A 185 2.99 7.31 -12.97
CA PRO A 185 3.62 6.15 -12.39
C PRO A 185 4.35 5.34 -13.45
N ASN A 186 5.27 4.48 -13.02
CA ASN A 186 5.89 3.51 -13.91
C ASN A 186 4.82 2.55 -14.50
N GLU A 187 5.17 1.86 -15.58
CA GLU A 187 4.24 0.99 -16.33
C GLU A 187 3.62 -0.11 -15.46
N GLU A 188 4.39 -0.67 -14.53
CA GLU A 188 3.92 -1.73 -13.63
C GLU A 188 2.83 -1.24 -12.66
N VAL A 189 3.03 -0.07 -12.08
CA VAL A 189 2.06 0.59 -11.18
C VAL A 189 0.85 1.10 -11.95
N ALA A 190 1.04 1.64 -13.16
CA ALA A 190 -0.06 2.01 -14.06
C ALA A 190 -0.95 0.80 -14.39
N THR A 191 -0.34 -0.36 -14.66
CA THR A 191 -1.06 -1.62 -14.90
C THR A 191 -1.84 -2.06 -13.66
N LEU A 192 -1.29 -1.87 -12.46
CA LEU A 192 -1.98 -2.18 -11.20
C LEU A 192 -3.16 -1.24 -10.94
N LEU A 193 -3.01 0.06 -11.20
CA LEU A 193 -4.10 1.05 -11.09
C LEU A 193 -5.26 0.67 -11.99
N ASP A 194 -4.96 0.36 -13.24
CA ASP A 194 -5.94 -0.05 -14.25
C ASP A 194 -6.63 -1.39 -13.88
N ALA A 195 -5.87 -2.38 -13.41
CA ALA A 195 -6.42 -3.65 -12.97
C ALA A 195 -7.34 -3.52 -11.73
N VAL A 196 -6.93 -2.74 -10.73
CA VAL A 196 -7.74 -2.50 -9.52
C VAL A 196 -8.95 -1.64 -9.82
N GLY A 197 -8.81 -0.61 -10.68
CA GLY A 197 -9.92 0.22 -11.14
C GLY A 197 -11.02 -0.62 -11.79
N ARG A 198 -10.64 -1.48 -12.73
CA ARG A 198 -11.58 -2.44 -13.36
C ARG A 198 -12.25 -3.37 -12.33
N GLY A 199 -11.50 -3.87 -11.35
CA GLY A 199 -12.05 -4.71 -10.29
C GLY A 199 -13.06 -3.97 -9.41
N ALA A 200 -12.78 -2.71 -9.07
CA ALA A 200 -13.67 -1.86 -8.28
C ALA A 200 -14.97 -1.52 -9.03
N ASP A 201 -14.87 -1.15 -10.31
CA ASP A 201 -16.03 -0.86 -11.15
C ASP A 201 -16.95 -2.08 -11.26
N THR A 202 -16.36 -3.25 -11.52
CA THR A 202 -17.08 -4.53 -11.59
C THR A 202 -17.79 -4.86 -10.27
N SER A 203 -17.19 -4.53 -9.12
CA SER A 203 -17.77 -4.83 -7.81
C SER A 203 -18.83 -3.82 -7.32
N ARG A 204 -18.77 -2.55 -7.77
CA ARG A 204 -19.64 -1.47 -7.30
C ARG A 204 -21.01 -1.49 -7.95
N ASP A 205 -21.08 -1.93 -9.21
CA ASP A 205 -22.33 -1.88 -9.97
C ASP A 205 -23.39 -2.87 -9.49
N GLY A 206 -23.03 -3.89 -8.70
CA GLY A 206 -23.99 -4.78 -8.01
C GLY A 206 -25.02 -5.47 -8.91
N GLY A 207 -24.93 -5.32 -10.22
CA GLY A 207 -25.75 -6.02 -11.18
C GLY A 207 -25.11 -7.36 -11.47
N PRO A 208 -25.89 -8.35 -11.95
CA PRO A 208 -25.26 -9.21 -12.92
C PRO A 208 -24.70 -8.28 -14.00
N LEU A 209 -23.65 -8.67 -14.74
CA LEU A 209 -23.66 -8.48 -16.19
C LEU A 209 -25.12 -8.32 -16.62
N SER A 210 -25.57 -7.08 -16.92
CA SER A 210 -27.00 -6.69 -16.86
C SER A 210 -27.83 -7.85 -17.39
N ILE A 211 -28.96 -8.27 -16.82
CA ILE A 211 -29.68 -9.52 -17.19
C ILE A 211 -29.70 -9.84 -18.73
N ARG A 212 -29.58 -8.83 -19.60
CA ARG A 212 -29.19 -8.95 -21.03
C ARG A 212 -27.88 -9.69 -21.37
N CYS A 213 -26.76 -9.50 -20.66
CA CYS A 213 -25.49 -10.23 -20.80
C CYS A 213 -25.53 -11.66 -20.24
N LEU A 214 -26.57 -12.05 -19.50
CA LEU A 214 -26.85 -13.45 -19.14
C LEU A 214 -27.88 -14.11 -20.08
N LEU A 215 -28.68 -13.31 -20.80
CA LEU A 215 -29.70 -13.78 -21.75
C LEU A 215 -29.23 -13.80 -23.21
N GLY A 216 -28.22 -13.02 -23.56
CA GLY A 216 -27.30 -13.33 -24.65
C GLY A 216 -26.12 -14.05 -24.01
N SER A 217 -25.77 -15.24 -24.50
CA SER A 217 -24.60 -15.99 -24.03
C SER A 217 -23.44 -15.01 -23.80
N PRO A 218 -22.92 -14.83 -22.56
CA PRO A 218 -21.73 -14.04 -22.37
C PRO A 218 -20.62 -14.67 -23.23
N ASP A 219 -19.84 -13.83 -23.91
CA ASP A 219 -18.66 -14.31 -24.64
C ASP A 219 -17.71 -14.95 -23.61
N GLU A 220 -17.00 -16.03 -23.97
CA GLU A 220 -16.08 -16.76 -23.07
C GLU A 220 -15.10 -15.82 -22.32
N THR A 221 -14.75 -14.69 -22.94
CA THR A 221 -13.89 -13.65 -22.38
C THR A 221 -14.43 -12.99 -21.09
N ASP A 222 -15.75 -12.91 -20.90
CA ASP A 222 -16.36 -12.28 -19.73
C ASP A 222 -16.32 -13.21 -18.50
N TYR A 223 -16.40 -14.54 -18.72
CA TYR A 223 -16.24 -15.53 -17.65
C TYR A 223 -14.77 -15.67 -17.22
N ASP A 224 -13.84 -15.65 -18.18
CA ASP A 224 -12.41 -15.60 -17.88
C ASP A 224 -12.04 -14.31 -17.13
N GLN A 225 -12.67 -13.17 -17.47
CA GLN A 225 -12.51 -11.92 -16.72
C GLN A 225 -13.10 -11.98 -15.31
N LEU A 226 -14.27 -12.59 -15.09
CA LEU A 226 -14.87 -12.72 -13.75
C LEU A 226 -14.11 -13.72 -12.87
N ALA A 227 -13.66 -14.84 -13.44
CA ALA A 227 -12.78 -15.80 -12.78
C ALA A 227 -11.41 -15.19 -12.48
N ALA A 228 -10.88 -14.36 -13.39
CA ALA A 228 -9.71 -13.54 -13.13
C ALA A 228 -9.97 -12.54 -11.99
N VAL A 229 -11.03 -11.73 -11.99
CA VAL A 229 -11.24 -10.71 -10.95
C VAL A 229 -11.41 -11.32 -9.55
N GLY A 230 -12.12 -12.44 -9.39
CA GLY A 230 -12.25 -13.14 -8.11
C GLY A 230 -10.97 -13.88 -7.68
N GLY A 231 -10.29 -14.54 -8.62
CA GLY A 231 -9.06 -15.31 -8.40
C GLY A 231 -7.76 -14.49 -8.46
N TYR A 232 -7.81 -13.21 -8.79
CA TYR A 232 -6.63 -12.34 -8.96
C TYR A 232 -6.49 -11.30 -7.84
N LEU A 233 -7.46 -11.24 -6.91
CA LEU A 233 -7.38 -10.32 -5.77
C LEU A 233 -6.11 -10.53 -4.94
N HIS A 234 -5.73 -11.79 -4.71
CA HIS A 234 -4.53 -12.12 -3.96
C HIS A 234 -3.26 -11.74 -4.72
N HIS A 235 -3.21 -12.02 -6.01
CA HIS A 235 -2.15 -11.59 -6.90
C HIS A 235 -1.99 -10.06 -6.90
N LEU A 236 -3.09 -9.30 -6.88
CA LEU A 236 -3.05 -7.84 -6.77
C LEU A 236 -2.48 -7.38 -5.44
N VAL A 237 -2.92 -7.95 -4.31
CA VAL A 237 -2.36 -7.63 -2.99
C VAL A 237 -0.85 -7.90 -2.96
N LEU A 238 -0.43 -9.07 -3.42
CA LEU A 238 0.99 -9.45 -3.49
C LEU A 238 1.81 -8.47 -4.35
N ARG A 239 1.30 -8.09 -5.53
CA ARG A 239 1.97 -7.11 -6.40
C ARG A 239 2.01 -5.71 -5.80
N ILE A 240 0.98 -5.28 -5.07
CA ILE A 240 0.98 -4.00 -4.37
C ILE A 240 2.02 -4.00 -3.26
N VAL A 241 2.11 -5.08 -2.46
CA VAL A 241 3.14 -5.24 -1.42
C VAL A 241 4.53 -5.14 -2.04
N GLN A 242 4.80 -5.90 -3.09
CA GLN A 242 6.09 -5.87 -3.78
C GLN A 242 6.43 -4.47 -4.29
N ALA A 243 5.53 -3.85 -5.07
CA ALA A 243 5.78 -2.54 -5.66
C ALA A 243 5.96 -1.44 -4.59
N ALA A 244 5.17 -1.48 -3.52
CA ALA A 244 5.31 -0.54 -2.41
C ALA A 244 6.65 -0.72 -1.68
N THR A 245 7.06 -1.96 -1.44
CA THR A 245 8.36 -2.27 -0.83
C THR A 245 9.51 -1.81 -1.71
N ASP A 246 9.46 -2.13 -3.01
CA ASP A 246 10.50 -1.74 -3.97
C ASP A 246 10.66 -0.21 -4.01
N ALA A 247 9.56 0.54 -4.11
CA ALA A 247 9.59 1.99 -4.12
C ALA A 247 10.13 2.60 -2.82
N LEU A 248 9.68 2.11 -1.65
CA LEU A 248 10.21 2.58 -0.35
C LEU A 248 11.70 2.29 -0.22
N CYS A 249 12.11 1.05 -0.53
CA CYS A 249 13.50 0.62 -0.40
C CYS A 249 14.41 1.41 -1.35
N ALA A 250 13.97 1.69 -2.57
CA ALA A 250 14.69 2.53 -3.51
C ALA A 250 14.90 3.96 -3.00
N VAL A 251 13.86 4.59 -2.44
CA VAL A 251 13.97 5.92 -1.80
C VAL A 251 14.95 5.85 -0.62
N ALA A 252 14.81 4.85 0.25
CA ALA A 252 15.63 4.71 1.44
C ALA A 252 17.10 4.41 1.11
N ALA A 253 17.38 3.56 0.12
CA ALA A 253 18.72 3.24 -0.38
C ALA A 253 19.42 4.51 -0.88
N ARG A 254 18.76 5.29 -1.76
CA ARG A 254 19.32 6.55 -2.28
C ARG A 254 19.54 7.59 -1.18
N SER A 255 18.57 7.73 -0.27
CA SER A 255 18.58 8.72 0.80
C SER A 255 19.64 8.45 1.87
N THR A 256 19.90 7.17 2.17
CA THR A 256 20.81 6.76 3.24
C THR A 256 22.17 6.28 2.73
N ARG A 257 22.31 6.06 1.41
CA ARG A 257 23.45 5.38 0.77
C ARG A 257 23.74 4.01 1.39
N ASN A 258 22.70 3.33 1.86
CA ASN A 258 22.78 2.01 2.46
C ASN A 258 22.18 0.98 1.50
N THR A 259 23.03 0.11 0.94
CA THR A 259 22.61 -0.93 -0.01
C THR A 259 21.85 -2.08 0.65
N ALA A 260 21.81 -2.16 1.98
CA ALA A 260 21.01 -3.18 2.67
C ALA A 260 19.50 -3.07 2.36
N TRP A 261 19.01 -1.88 1.97
CA TRP A 261 17.63 -1.70 1.51
C TRP A 261 17.34 -2.48 0.23
N ASP A 262 18.32 -2.62 -0.67
CA ASP A 262 18.17 -3.40 -1.90
C ASP A 262 18.09 -4.90 -1.58
N GLU A 263 18.85 -5.36 -0.58
CA GLU A 263 18.80 -6.75 -0.09
C GLU A 263 17.45 -7.06 0.55
N TRP A 264 16.90 -6.15 1.36
CA TRP A 264 15.57 -6.32 1.95
C TRP A 264 14.44 -6.30 0.91
N ALA A 265 14.56 -5.46 -0.12
CA ALA A 265 13.61 -5.46 -1.24
C ALA A 265 13.65 -6.80 -2.00
N ALA A 266 14.86 -7.32 -2.27
CA ALA A 266 15.02 -8.61 -2.92
C ALA A 266 14.46 -9.78 -2.09
N ASP A 267 14.65 -9.76 -0.77
CA ASP A 267 14.09 -10.76 0.15
C ASP A 267 12.55 -10.73 0.18
N VAL A 268 11.95 -9.52 0.19
CA VAL A 268 10.50 -9.38 0.07
C VAL A 268 9.99 -9.88 -1.28
N ARG A 269 10.68 -9.57 -2.38
CA ARG A 269 10.33 -10.08 -3.71
C ARG A 269 10.34 -11.60 -3.76
N ALA A 270 11.40 -12.23 -3.23
CA ALA A 270 11.48 -13.68 -3.14
C ALA A 270 10.35 -14.27 -2.28
N GLY A 271 9.99 -13.61 -1.17
CA GLY A 271 8.87 -14.02 -0.34
C GLY A 271 7.51 -13.88 -1.04
N VAL A 272 7.32 -12.81 -1.82
CA VAL A 272 6.12 -12.59 -2.63
C VAL A 272 6.01 -13.60 -3.77
N GLU A 273 7.11 -13.89 -4.48
CA GLU A 273 7.18 -14.93 -5.50
C GLU A 273 6.84 -16.31 -4.92
N PHE A 274 7.40 -16.65 -3.75
CA PHE A 274 7.04 -17.88 -3.06
C PHE A 274 5.54 -17.92 -2.67
N ALA A 275 5.00 -16.81 -2.18
CA ALA A 275 3.58 -16.72 -1.84
C ALA A 275 2.68 -16.84 -3.08
N TRP A 276 3.12 -16.30 -4.22
CA TRP A 276 2.45 -16.47 -5.51
C TRP A 276 2.37 -17.96 -5.89
N ASP A 277 3.49 -18.68 -5.81
CA ASP A 277 3.56 -20.11 -6.15
C ASP A 277 2.75 -21.02 -5.20
N CYS A 278 2.39 -20.53 -4.01
CA CYS A 278 1.63 -21.30 -3.01
C CYS A 278 0.11 -21.29 -3.24
N VAL A 279 -0.41 -20.31 -3.99
CA VAL A 279 -1.85 -20.14 -4.24
C VAL A 279 -2.20 -20.66 -5.62
#